data_AF-A0A2E0VY49-F1
#
_entry.id   AF-A0A2E0VY49-F1
#
_cell.length_a   1.000
_cell.length_b   1.000
_cell.length_c   1.000
_cell.angle_alpha   90.00
_cell.angle_beta   90.00
_cell.angle_gamma   90.00
#
_symmetry.space_group_name_H-M   'P 1'
#
loop_
_entity.id
_entity.type
_entity.pdbx_description
1 polymer ?
#
loop_
_entity_poly.entity_id
_entity_poly.type
_entity_poly.pdbx_seq_one_letter_code
_entity_poly.pdbx_strand_id
1 'polypeptide(L)'
;MNDFQRRFKNYDNQQLLKIIEDVENYEPAAVEAAKLELSKRDVSQEEIQAASKALQEKRAKVDQTRKQMKKAEEKAKSLGAEILETVNPIKKNPQSSDEKINLIAIVFGLIAIFQIVQIFGTPQLIAPSIIDVIPILLLPIAVFLFWKRNKIGWVLMTALFVYNVINSIGILFLSWGWFQTDEYSSQDVQIDFQEIDNLFPQPNPVIHLVIIILFGAALWVISKEDLRREFQIDVESCLMTIGISALLTAIVMGLI
;
A
#
# COMPACT_ATOMS: atom_id res chain seq x y z
N MET A 1 28.43 -25.02 -36.17
CA MET A 1 28.51 -24.56 -34.76
C MET A 1 27.29 -23.69 -34.53
N ASN A 2 26.36 -24.14 -33.70
CA ASN A 2 25.09 -23.43 -33.47
C ASN A 2 25.33 -22.29 -32.45
N ASP A 3 24.57 -21.19 -32.51
CA ASP A 3 24.73 -20.04 -31.62
C ASP A 3 24.57 -20.41 -30.13
N PHE A 4 23.70 -21.39 -29.83
CA PHE A 4 23.54 -21.96 -28.49
C PHE A 4 24.84 -22.56 -27.94
N GLN A 5 25.66 -23.21 -28.77
CA GLN A 5 26.93 -23.81 -28.33
C GLN A 5 27.98 -22.75 -27.97
N ARG A 6 27.92 -21.54 -28.53
CA ARG A 6 28.79 -20.43 -28.08
C ARG A 6 28.29 -19.86 -26.76
N ARG A 7 26.98 -19.68 -26.64
CA ARG A 7 26.35 -19.04 -25.48
C ARG A 7 26.48 -19.88 -24.21
N PHE A 8 26.31 -21.20 -24.34
CA PHE A 8 26.31 -22.15 -23.21
C PHE A 8 27.69 -22.45 -22.63
N LYS A 9 28.78 -22.09 -23.31
CA LYS A 9 30.13 -22.17 -22.73
C LYS A 9 30.28 -21.36 -21.44
N ASN A 10 29.54 -20.25 -21.33
CA ASN A 10 29.60 -19.35 -20.18
C ASN A 10 28.56 -19.70 -19.10
N TYR A 11 27.73 -20.73 -19.32
CA TYR A 11 26.68 -21.10 -18.37
C TYR A 11 27.24 -22.02 -17.30
N ASP A 12 26.74 -21.92 -16.07
CA ASP A 12 27.05 -22.87 -15.01
C ASP A 12 26.28 -24.20 -15.20
N ASN A 13 26.66 -25.24 -14.45
CA ASN A 13 26.04 -26.56 -14.58
C ASN A 13 24.55 -26.56 -14.19
N GLN A 14 24.11 -25.68 -13.27
CA GLN A 14 22.71 -25.57 -12.87
C GLN A 14 21.86 -24.93 -13.98
N GLN A 15 22.40 -23.95 -14.69
CA GLN A 15 21.77 -23.28 -15.82
C GLN A 15 21.61 -24.25 -17.00
N LEU A 16 22.63 -25.06 -17.28
CA LEU A 16 22.57 -26.08 -18.33
C LEU A 16 21.56 -27.18 -17.99
N LEU A 17 21.54 -27.66 -16.73
CA LEU A 17 20.56 -28.63 -16.26
C LEU A 17 19.12 -28.09 -16.31
N LYS A 18 18.93 -26.82 -15.97
CA LYS A 18 17.61 -26.16 -16.08
C LYS A 18 17.06 -26.20 -17.51
N ILE A 19 17.90 -25.99 -18.52
CA ILE A 19 17.52 -26.06 -19.94
C ILE A 19 17.17 -27.49 -20.35
N ILE A 20 17.93 -28.48 -19.84
CA ILE A 20 17.71 -29.90 -20.14
C ILE A 20 16.43 -30.43 -19.48
N GLU A 21 16.10 -29.99 -18.27
CA GLU A 21 14.90 -30.42 -17.54
C GLU A 21 13.62 -29.73 -18.03
N ASP A 22 13.72 -28.56 -18.66
CA ASP A 22 12.58 -27.74 -19.09
C ASP A 22 12.36 -27.78 -20.61
N VAL A 23 12.38 -28.99 -21.17
CA VAL A 23 12.36 -29.25 -22.63
C VAL A 23 11.20 -28.55 -23.34
N GLU A 24 10.07 -28.35 -22.66
CA GLU A 24 8.87 -27.71 -23.23
C GLU A 24 9.04 -26.21 -23.47
N ASN A 25 9.92 -25.54 -22.73
CA ASN A 25 10.14 -24.08 -22.81
C ASN A 25 11.38 -23.69 -23.63
N TYR A 26 12.10 -24.65 -24.20
CA TYR A 26 13.34 -24.40 -24.95
C TYR A 26 13.32 -25.07 -26.33
N GLU A 27 14.00 -24.44 -27.29
CA GLU A 27 14.17 -25.04 -28.61
C GLU A 27 14.97 -26.36 -28.53
N PRO A 28 14.62 -27.40 -29.31
CA PRO A 28 15.33 -28.68 -29.29
C PRO A 28 16.84 -28.54 -29.50
N ALA A 29 17.25 -27.62 -30.37
CA ALA A 29 18.65 -27.33 -30.64
C ALA A 29 19.40 -26.72 -29.44
N ALA A 30 18.71 -26.01 -28.55
CA ALA A 30 19.24 -25.53 -27.28
C ALA A 30 19.39 -26.67 -26.26
N VAL A 31 18.38 -27.55 -26.17
CA VAL A 31 18.44 -28.73 -25.29
C VAL A 31 19.63 -29.65 -25.67
N GLU A 32 19.83 -29.87 -26.97
CA GLU A 32 20.98 -30.67 -27.44
C GLU A 32 22.32 -29.97 -27.22
N ALA A 33 22.41 -28.67 -27.45
CA ALA A 33 23.63 -27.91 -27.18
C ALA A 33 23.99 -27.91 -25.69
N ALA A 34 22.99 -27.84 -24.80
CA ALA A 34 23.18 -27.92 -23.36
C ALA A 34 23.65 -29.32 -22.93
N LYS A 35 23.06 -30.41 -23.46
CA LYS A 35 23.51 -31.79 -23.22
C LYS A 35 24.96 -32.00 -23.67
N LEU A 36 25.30 -31.50 -24.85
CA LEU A 36 26.65 -31.61 -25.41
C LEU A 36 27.68 -30.85 -24.56
N GLU A 37 27.34 -29.63 -24.13
CA GLU A 37 28.23 -28.83 -23.28
C GLU A 37 28.40 -29.45 -21.89
N LEU A 38 27.34 -30.02 -21.31
CA LEU A 38 27.43 -30.75 -20.04
C LEU A 38 28.33 -31.99 -20.18
N SER A 39 28.20 -32.75 -21.28
CA SER A 39 29.04 -33.93 -21.53
C SER A 39 30.51 -33.61 -21.76
N LYS A 40 30.83 -32.40 -22.24
CA LYS A 40 32.22 -31.95 -22.44
C LYS A 40 32.92 -31.57 -21.14
N ARG A 41 32.16 -31.31 -20.07
CA ARG A 41 32.67 -30.84 -18.78
C ARG A 41 32.98 -31.98 -17.81
N ASP A 42 32.78 -33.23 -18.24
CA ASP A 42 33.05 -34.45 -17.45
C ASP A 42 32.41 -34.41 -16.05
N VAL A 43 31.21 -33.81 -15.98
CA VAL A 43 30.45 -33.65 -14.74
C VAL A 43 30.03 -35.02 -14.23
N SER A 44 30.32 -35.32 -12.96
CA SER A 44 30.03 -36.64 -12.41
C SER A 44 28.51 -36.86 -12.30
N GLN A 45 28.09 -38.13 -12.36
CA GLN A 45 26.68 -38.51 -12.15
C GLN A 45 26.15 -38.01 -10.78
N GLU A 46 27.02 -37.93 -9.79
CA GLU A 46 26.70 -37.45 -8.43
C GLU A 46 26.45 -35.94 -8.41
N GLU A 47 27.24 -35.15 -9.14
CA GLU A 47 27.04 -33.70 -9.29
C GLU A 47 25.76 -33.36 -10.07
N ILE A 48 25.43 -34.16 -11.09
CA ILE A 48 24.18 -34.04 -11.85
C ILE A 48 22.97 -34.30 -10.95
N GLN A 49 23.02 -35.38 -10.15
CA GLN A 49 21.94 -35.69 -9.20
C GLN A 49 21.79 -34.63 -8.10
N ALA A 50 22.91 -34.14 -7.54
CA ALA A 50 22.88 -33.09 -6.52
C ALA A 50 22.27 -31.78 -7.05
N ALA A 51 22.65 -31.38 -8.27
CA ALA A 51 22.13 -30.17 -8.89
C ALA A 51 20.65 -30.30 -9.30
N SER A 52 20.23 -31.46 -9.82
CA SER A 52 18.82 -31.74 -10.13
C SER A 52 17.96 -31.72 -8.86
N LYS A 53 18.43 -32.34 -7.76
CA LYS A 53 17.73 -32.31 -6.47
C LYS A 53 17.58 -30.89 -5.92
N ALA A 54 18.64 -30.07 -6.01
CA ALA A 54 18.59 -28.67 -5.59
C ALA A 54 17.59 -27.83 -6.43
N LEU A 55 17.51 -28.09 -7.74
CA LEU A 55 16.52 -27.47 -8.62
C LEU A 55 15.09 -27.89 -8.29
N GLN A 56 14.85 -29.17 -8.01
CA GLN A 56 13.55 -29.69 -7.60
C GLN A 56 13.09 -29.11 -6.25
N GLU A 57 13.97 -29.03 -5.26
CA GLU A 57 13.67 -28.43 -3.96
C GLU A 57 13.34 -26.92 -4.10
N LYS A 58 14.07 -26.21 -4.97
CA LYS A 58 13.80 -24.80 -5.25
C LYS A 58 12.44 -24.61 -5.96
N ARG A 59 12.09 -25.46 -6.93
CA ARG A 59 10.77 -25.46 -7.58
C ARG A 59 9.66 -25.79 -6.60
N ALA A 60 9.83 -26.81 -5.76
CA ALA A 60 8.86 -27.21 -4.75
C ALA A 60 8.58 -26.07 -3.74
N LYS A 61 9.62 -25.35 -3.32
CA LYS A 61 9.47 -24.15 -2.48
C LYS A 61 8.70 -23.03 -3.20
N VAL A 62 9.05 -22.71 -4.44
CA VAL A 62 8.36 -21.68 -5.23
C VAL A 62 6.90 -22.04 -5.48
N ASP A 63 6.60 -23.30 -5.79
CA ASP A 63 5.24 -23.79 -5.98
C ASP A 63 4.43 -23.78 -4.68
N GLN A 64 5.06 -24.09 -3.55
CA GLN A 64 4.44 -23.97 -2.24
C GLN A 64 4.10 -22.52 -1.90
N THR A 65 5.01 -21.58 -2.13
CA THR A 65 4.76 -20.14 -1.95
C THR A 65 3.66 -19.65 -2.89
N ARG A 66 3.67 -20.07 -4.16
CA ARG A 66 2.63 -19.70 -5.14
C ARG A 66 1.25 -20.26 -4.77
N LYS A 67 1.19 -21.49 -4.25
CA LYS A 67 -0.05 -22.08 -3.70
C LYS A 67 -0.55 -21.34 -2.47
N GLN A 68 0.35 -20.89 -1.58
CA GLN A 68 -0.03 -20.07 -0.42
C GLN A 68 -0.54 -18.69 -0.85
N MET A 69 0.11 -18.04 -1.82
CA MET A 69 -0.34 -16.76 -2.38
C MET A 69 -1.71 -16.86 -3.05
N LYS A 70 -1.94 -17.90 -3.87
CA LYS A 70 -3.26 -18.14 -4.48
C LYS A 70 -4.36 -18.36 -3.43
N LYS A 71 -4.07 -19.13 -2.38
CA LYS A 71 -5.02 -19.31 -1.26
C LYS A 71 -5.30 -18.00 -0.51
N ALA A 72 -4.30 -17.14 -0.36
CA ALA A 72 -4.49 -15.82 0.24
C ALA A 72 -5.31 -14.90 -0.68
N GLU A 73 -5.07 -14.94 -1.99
CA GLU A 73 -5.82 -14.19 -3.00
C GLU A 73 -7.29 -14.63 -3.07
N GLU A 74 -7.55 -15.94 -3.07
CA GLU A 74 -8.91 -16.48 -3.05
C GLU A 74 -9.66 -16.10 -1.77
N LYS A 75 -8.97 -16.17 -0.60
CA LYS A 75 -9.54 -15.69 0.66
C LYS A 75 -9.81 -14.18 0.61
N ALA A 76 -8.89 -13.38 0.12
CA ALA A 76 -9.06 -11.93 -0.02
C ALA A 76 -10.21 -11.58 -0.97
N LYS A 77 -10.36 -12.29 -2.10
CA LYS A 77 -11.47 -12.14 -3.03
C LYS A 77 -12.81 -12.50 -2.39
N SER A 78 -12.87 -13.60 -1.64
CA SER A 78 -14.09 -14.01 -0.94
C SER A 78 -14.52 -13.00 0.13
N LEU A 79 -13.56 -12.50 0.93
CA LEU A 79 -13.81 -11.45 1.92
C LEU A 79 -14.20 -10.12 1.26
N GLY A 80 -13.56 -9.76 0.14
CA GLY A 80 -13.88 -8.56 -0.62
C GLY A 80 -15.29 -8.57 -1.23
N ALA A 81 -15.73 -9.72 -1.75
CA ALA A 81 -17.08 -9.88 -2.29
C ALA A 81 -18.16 -9.74 -1.20
N GLU A 82 -17.93 -10.32 -0.02
CA GLU A 82 -18.84 -10.23 1.13
C GLU A 82 -18.95 -8.79 1.68
N ILE A 83 -17.83 -8.05 1.69
CA ILE A 83 -17.81 -6.63 2.05
C ILE A 83 -18.53 -5.78 0.99
N LEU A 84 -18.32 -6.04 -0.30
CA LEU A 84 -18.98 -5.30 -1.39
C LEU A 84 -20.50 -5.51 -1.42
N GLU A 85 -20.99 -6.72 -1.12
CA GLU A 85 -22.44 -6.98 -1.00
C GLU A 85 -23.05 -6.29 0.23
N THR A 86 -22.34 -6.26 1.35
CA THR A 86 -22.77 -5.55 2.57
C THR A 86 -22.79 -4.03 2.36
N VAL A 87 -21.89 -3.50 1.54
CA VAL A 87 -21.66 -2.06 1.35
C VAL A 87 -22.22 -1.56 0.02
N ASN A 88 -23.18 -2.26 -0.61
CA ASN A 88 -23.80 -1.76 -1.84
C ASN A 88 -24.53 -0.41 -1.56
N PRO A 89 -23.93 0.74 -1.91
CA PRO A 89 -24.38 2.05 -1.42
C PRO A 89 -25.56 2.59 -2.25
N ILE A 90 -25.95 1.87 -3.31
CA ILE A 90 -27.01 2.26 -4.25
C ILE A 90 -28.30 1.52 -3.89
N LYS A 91 -28.71 1.60 -2.62
CA LYS A 91 -30.08 1.23 -2.23
C LYS A 91 -30.95 2.47 -2.35
N LYS A 92 -32.16 2.34 -2.91
CA LYS A 92 -33.14 3.43 -3.05
C LYS A 92 -33.70 3.95 -1.72
N ASN A 93 -33.34 3.33 -0.59
CA ASN A 93 -33.78 3.74 0.73
C ASN A 93 -32.79 4.72 1.37
N PRO A 94 -33.26 5.67 2.19
CA PRO A 94 -32.37 6.57 2.92
C PRO A 94 -31.40 5.75 3.76
N GLN A 95 -30.10 5.92 3.50
CA GLN A 95 -29.03 5.20 4.17
C GLN A 95 -29.09 5.46 5.68
N SER A 96 -29.10 4.38 6.47
CA SER A 96 -29.13 4.46 7.94
C SER A 96 -27.83 5.06 8.50
N SER A 97 -27.88 5.62 9.70
CA SER A 97 -26.68 6.08 10.42
C SER A 97 -25.65 4.96 10.54
N ASP A 98 -26.09 3.73 10.78
CA ASP A 98 -25.20 2.57 10.89
C ASP A 98 -24.46 2.24 9.60
N GLU A 99 -25.15 2.25 8.47
CA GLU A 99 -24.54 2.04 7.16
C GLU A 99 -23.51 3.13 6.85
N LYS A 100 -23.78 4.39 7.22
CA LYS A 100 -22.82 5.50 7.02
C LYS A 100 -21.59 5.32 7.88
N ILE A 101 -21.75 5.02 9.17
CA ILE A 101 -20.62 4.85 10.08
C ILE A 101 -19.78 3.63 9.67
N ASN A 102 -20.42 2.53 9.26
CA ASN A 102 -19.72 1.35 8.77
C ASN A 102 -18.98 1.62 7.45
N LEU A 103 -19.59 2.36 6.51
CA LEU A 103 -18.92 2.77 5.28
C LEU A 103 -17.67 3.61 5.57
N ILE A 104 -17.78 4.62 6.44
CA ILE A 104 -16.65 5.46 6.85
C ILE A 104 -15.57 4.59 7.51
N ALA A 105 -15.94 3.71 8.44
CA ALA A 105 -14.98 2.84 9.11
C ALA A 105 -14.26 1.90 8.13
N ILE A 106 -14.95 1.37 7.12
CA ILE A 106 -14.35 0.51 6.10
C ILE A 106 -13.39 1.30 5.21
N VAL A 107 -13.82 2.45 4.70
CA VAL A 107 -12.99 3.30 3.82
C VAL A 107 -11.71 3.73 4.54
N PHE A 108 -11.83 4.30 5.74
CA PHE A 108 -10.66 4.74 6.50
C PHE A 108 -9.86 3.59 7.11
N GLY A 109 -10.49 2.44 7.38
CA GLY A 109 -9.81 1.22 7.80
C GLY A 109 -8.92 0.64 6.69
N LEU A 110 -9.39 0.63 5.44
CA LEU A 110 -8.59 0.23 4.28
C LEU A 110 -7.42 1.20 4.06
N ILE A 111 -7.65 2.51 4.20
CA ILE A 111 -6.57 3.51 4.16
C ILE A 111 -5.53 3.25 5.25
N ALA A 112 -5.97 2.96 6.49
CA ALA A 112 -5.06 2.66 7.59
C ALA A 112 -4.22 1.39 7.34
N ILE A 113 -4.84 0.32 6.82
CA ILE A 113 -4.13 -0.91 6.46
C ILE A 113 -3.11 -0.63 5.36
N PHE A 114 -3.49 0.13 4.32
CA PHE A 114 -2.59 0.51 3.25
C PHE A 114 -1.38 1.29 3.78
N GLN A 115 -1.59 2.27 4.67
CA GLN A 115 -0.51 3.03 5.32
C GLN A 115 0.44 2.11 6.10
N ILE A 116 -0.10 1.19 6.89
CA ILE A 116 0.71 0.20 7.64
C ILE A 116 1.56 -0.63 6.67
N VAL A 117 0.97 -1.16 5.60
CA VAL A 117 1.69 -1.98 4.61
C VAL A 117 2.81 -1.19 3.94
N GLN A 118 2.60 0.09 3.61
CA GLN A 118 3.62 0.93 3.00
C GLN A 118 4.88 1.04 3.89
N ILE A 119 4.70 1.29 5.18
CA ILE A 119 5.82 1.50 6.12
C ILE A 119 6.62 0.21 6.34
N PHE A 120 5.92 -0.91 6.55
CA PHE A 120 6.58 -2.19 6.75
C PHE A 120 7.10 -2.81 5.44
N GLY A 121 6.58 -2.35 4.30
CA GLY A 121 6.99 -2.78 2.96
C GLY A 121 8.26 -2.10 2.46
N THR A 122 8.58 -0.90 2.95
CA THR A 122 9.80 -0.18 2.58
C THR A 122 11.02 -0.73 3.34
N PRO A 123 11.99 -1.38 2.67
CA PRO A 123 13.15 -2.01 3.32
C PRO A 123 14.18 -1.01 3.89
N GLN A 124 13.92 0.30 3.74
CA GLN A 124 14.86 1.38 4.05
C GLN A 124 14.75 1.93 5.48
N LEU A 125 13.66 1.63 6.21
CA LEU A 125 13.50 2.12 7.58
C LEU A 125 14.28 1.25 8.56
N ILE A 126 15.56 1.59 8.74
CA ILE A 126 16.38 1.15 9.87
C ILE A 126 15.83 1.87 11.12
N ALA A 127 14.72 1.35 11.67
CA ALA A 127 13.95 1.89 12.80
C ALA A 127 13.25 3.25 12.54
N PRO A 128 11.94 3.27 12.23
CA PRO A 128 11.17 4.52 12.18
C PRO A 128 11.18 5.21 13.55
N SER A 129 11.24 6.55 13.56
CA SER A 129 11.14 7.31 14.81
C SER A 129 9.79 7.06 15.45
N ILE A 130 9.73 7.10 16.79
CA ILE A 130 8.45 7.03 17.53
C ILE A 130 7.49 8.12 17.03
N ILE A 131 8.02 9.29 16.66
CA ILE A 131 7.24 10.41 16.12
C ILE A 131 6.55 10.03 14.81
N ASP A 132 7.21 9.25 13.96
CA ASP A 132 6.66 8.81 12.67
C ASP A 132 5.59 7.74 12.86
N VAL A 133 5.78 6.86 13.84
CA VAL A 133 4.86 5.73 14.09
C VAL A 133 3.54 6.17 14.73
N ILE A 134 3.54 7.23 15.55
CA ILE A 134 2.36 7.67 16.30
C ILE A 134 1.17 8.02 15.38
N PRO A 135 1.30 8.90 14.36
CA PRO A 135 0.20 9.23 13.46
C PRO A 135 -0.38 8.02 12.73
N ILE A 136 0.48 7.07 12.37
CA ILE A 136 0.12 5.85 11.64
C ILE A 136 -0.69 4.91 12.53
N LEU A 137 -0.34 4.77 13.81
CA LEU A 137 -1.12 3.96 14.75
C LEU A 137 -2.40 4.69 15.20
N LEU A 138 -2.44 6.01 15.12
CA LEU A 138 -3.58 6.79 15.58
C LEU A 138 -4.82 6.57 14.70
N LEU A 139 -4.66 6.50 13.37
CA LEU A 139 -5.78 6.25 12.44
C LEU A 139 -6.50 4.90 12.68
N PRO A 140 -5.84 3.73 12.73
CA PRO A 140 -6.53 2.46 12.97
C PRO A 140 -7.18 2.40 14.36
N ILE A 141 -6.59 3.03 15.37
CA ILE A 141 -7.19 3.15 16.71
C ILE A 141 -8.47 4.01 16.62
N ALA A 142 -8.40 5.17 15.96
CA ALA A 142 -9.54 6.06 15.77
C ALA A 142 -10.67 5.36 15.01
N VAL A 143 -10.36 4.68 13.91
CA VAL A 143 -11.32 3.91 13.09
C VAL A 143 -11.96 2.79 13.90
N PHE A 144 -11.17 2.03 14.67
CA PHE A 144 -11.70 0.94 15.50
C PHE A 144 -12.65 1.46 16.59
N LEU A 145 -12.27 2.54 17.29
CA LEU A 145 -13.12 3.17 18.30
C LEU A 145 -14.36 3.80 17.68
N PHE A 146 -14.24 4.39 16.50
CA PHE A 146 -15.34 4.98 15.74
C PHE A 146 -16.34 3.91 15.30
N TRP A 147 -15.85 2.77 14.79
CA TRP A 147 -16.68 1.62 14.46
C TRP A 147 -17.46 1.12 15.68
N LYS A 148 -16.82 1.08 16.85
CA LYS A 148 -17.46 0.75 18.14
C LYS A 148 -18.42 1.81 18.69
N ARG A 149 -18.73 2.87 17.94
CA ARG A 149 -19.62 3.97 18.36
C ARG A 149 -19.16 4.69 19.62
N ASN A 150 -17.85 4.69 19.88
CA ASN A 150 -17.30 5.36 21.06
C ASN A 150 -17.12 6.86 20.79
N LYS A 151 -17.56 7.70 21.73
CA LYS A 151 -17.34 9.16 21.74
C LYS A 151 -15.88 9.55 21.45
N ILE A 152 -14.93 8.83 22.05
CA ILE A 152 -13.49 9.07 21.85
C ILE A 152 -13.10 8.79 20.38
N GLY A 153 -13.65 7.74 19.77
CA GLY A 153 -13.39 7.42 18.36
C GLY A 153 -13.87 8.53 17.42
N TRP A 154 -15.04 9.11 17.69
CA TRP A 154 -15.53 10.27 16.93
C TRP A 154 -14.62 11.49 17.09
N VAL A 155 -14.17 11.79 18.31
CA VAL A 155 -13.26 12.91 18.57
C VAL A 155 -11.93 12.72 17.83
N LEU A 156 -11.34 11.53 17.89
CA LEU A 156 -10.09 11.21 17.20
C LEU A 156 -10.23 11.30 15.68
N MET A 157 -11.31 10.74 15.11
CA MET A 157 -11.59 10.82 13.66
C MET A 157 -11.75 12.28 13.22
N THR A 158 -12.50 13.08 13.98
CA THR A 158 -12.69 14.50 13.71
C THR A 158 -11.37 15.25 13.73
N ALA A 159 -10.54 15.04 14.76
CA ALA A 159 -9.24 15.68 14.88
C ALA A 159 -8.30 15.31 13.73
N LEU A 160 -8.26 14.01 13.36
CA LEU A 160 -7.49 13.53 12.22
C LEU A 160 -7.96 14.14 10.90
N PHE A 161 -9.28 14.24 10.69
CA PHE A 161 -9.81 14.82 9.46
C PHE A 161 -9.50 16.31 9.34
N VAL A 162 -9.66 17.06 10.43
CA VAL A 162 -9.30 18.48 10.49
C VAL A 162 -7.80 18.67 10.23
N TYR A 163 -6.95 17.85 10.87
CA TYR A 163 -5.51 17.87 10.64
C TYR A 163 -5.16 17.65 9.16
N ASN A 164 -5.70 16.61 8.54
CA ASN A 164 -5.43 16.28 7.14
C ASN A 164 -5.93 17.37 6.17
N VAL A 165 -7.10 17.97 6.43
CA VAL A 165 -7.64 19.06 5.62
C VAL A 165 -6.75 20.30 5.71
N ILE A 166 -6.40 20.76 6.92
CA ILE A 166 -5.58 21.96 7.11
C ILE A 166 -4.17 21.75 6.57
N ASN A 167 -3.56 20.60 6.85
CA ASN A 167 -2.24 20.27 6.33
C ASN A 167 -2.24 20.27 4.79
N SER A 168 -3.27 19.66 4.17
CA SER A 168 -3.39 19.64 2.72
C SER A 168 -3.65 21.01 2.12
N ILE A 169 -4.42 21.87 2.79
CA ILE A 169 -4.62 23.27 2.37
C ILE A 169 -3.29 24.03 2.44
N GLY A 170 -2.54 23.91 3.53
CA GLY A 170 -1.25 24.59 3.65
C GLY A 170 -0.24 24.12 2.62
N ILE A 171 -0.13 22.80 2.37
CA ILE A 171 0.74 22.28 1.31
C ILE A 171 0.25 22.73 -0.08
N LEU A 172 -1.07 22.76 -0.32
CA LEU A 172 -1.63 23.29 -1.57
C LEU A 172 -1.19 24.75 -1.79
N PHE A 173 -1.30 25.60 -0.77
CA PHE A 173 -0.86 27.00 -0.86
C PHE A 173 0.65 27.14 -1.08
N LEU A 174 1.46 26.36 -0.37
CA LEU A 174 2.90 26.34 -0.57
C LEU A 174 3.21 25.91 -2.00
N SER A 175 2.70 24.77 -2.47
CA SER A 175 2.91 24.25 -3.82
C SER A 175 2.49 25.24 -4.91
N TRP A 176 1.45 26.03 -4.67
CA TRP A 176 0.99 27.07 -5.58
C TRP A 176 1.98 28.25 -5.67
N GLY A 177 2.59 28.64 -4.55
CA GLY A 177 3.63 29.67 -4.50
C GLY A 177 4.92 29.24 -5.20
N TRP A 178 5.33 27.97 -5.02
CA TRP A 178 6.52 27.42 -5.66
C TRP A 178 6.40 27.33 -7.19
N PHE A 179 5.20 27.10 -7.73
CA PHE A 179 4.93 27.10 -9.17
C PHE A 179 5.16 28.48 -9.84
N GLN A 180 5.32 29.56 -9.08
CA GLN A 180 5.64 30.89 -9.62
C GLN A 180 7.15 31.21 -9.62
N THR A 181 7.97 30.42 -8.95
CA THR A 181 9.43 30.58 -8.88
C THR A 181 10.12 29.48 -9.68
N ASP A 182 9.98 29.55 -11.01
CA ASP A 182 10.78 28.76 -11.95
C ASP A 182 12.24 29.22 -11.92
N GLU A 183 13.02 28.73 -10.97
CA GLU A 183 14.48 28.56 -11.00
C GLU A 183 14.92 28.14 -9.60
N TYR A 184 14.90 26.85 -9.24
CA TYR A 184 15.96 26.29 -8.39
C TYR A 184 15.93 24.76 -8.42
N SER A 185 17.04 24.24 -8.92
CA SER A 185 17.54 22.87 -8.96
C SER A 185 16.93 21.87 -7.98
N SER A 186 16.40 20.81 -8.57
CA SER A 186 16.26 19.47 -7.99
C SER A 186 17.60 18.96 -7.45
N GLN A 187 17.78 18.99 -6.13
CA GLN A 187 18.67 18.06 -5.43
C GLN A 187 18.35 18.04 -3.94
N ASP A 188 18.16 16.83 -3.41
CA ASP A 188 18.32 16.46 -2.01
C ASP A 188 17.16 16.67 -1.02
N VAL A 189 16.01 15.99 -1.22
CA VAL A 189 15.32 15.26 -0.14
C VAL A 189 14.63 14.03 -0.74
N GLN A 190 15.27 12.86 -0.65
CA GLN A 190 14.68 11.58 -1.06
C GLN A 190 13.94 10.96 0.14
N ILE A 191 12.62 10.89 0.04
CA ILE A 191 11.82 9.88 0.76
C ILE A 191 11.16 9.04 -0.34
N ASP A 192 11.54 7.78 -0.39
CA ASP A 192 11.35 6.88 -1.53
C ASP A 192 9.90 6.38 -1.64
N PHE A 193 9.09 7.06 -2.45
CA PHE A 193 7.75 6.62 -2.91
C PHE A 193 7.73 6.36 -4.42
N GLN A 194 8.77 5.68 -4.93
CA GLN A 194 9.05 5.46 -6.36
C GLN A 194 7.92 4.87 -7.23
N GLU A 195 6.94 4.16 -6.67
CA GLU A 195 5.91 3.48 -7.48
C GLU A 195 4.68 4.35 -7.78
N ILE A 196 4.38 5.36 -6.95
CA ILE A 196 3.29 6.32 -7.19
C ILE A 196 3.83 7.58 -7.89
N ASP A 197 5.08 7.97 -7.61
CA ASP A 197 5.75 9.13 -8.21
C ASP A 197 5.93 9.01 -9.74
N ASN A 198 5.98 7.79 -10.28
CA ASN A 198 6.04 7.57 -11.74
C ASN A 198 4.72 7.86 -12.47
N LEU A 199 3.59 7.92 -11.75
CA LEU A 199 2.30 8.28 -12.34
C LEU A 199 2.04 9.79 -12.25
N PHE A 200 2.62 10.49 -11.27
CA PHE A 200 2.45 11.93 -11.05
C PHE A 200 3.70 12.56 -10.39
N PRO A 201 4.75 12.91 -11.15
CA PRO A 201 5.95 13.53 -10.58
C PRO A 201 5.70 15.01 -10.19
N GLN A 202 6.32 15.45 -9.09
CA GLN A 202 6.15 16.72 -8.35
C GLN A 202 4.97 16.73 -7.35
N PRO A 203 4.96 17.58 -6.30
CA PRO A 203 3.81 17.73 -5.40
C PRO A 203 2.59 18.12 -6.23
N ASN A 204 1.84 17.11 -6.67
CA ASN A 204 0.73 17.30 -7.57
C ASN A 204 -0.39 17.97 -6.77
N PRO A 205 -0.74 19.24 -7.03
CA PRO A 205 -1.78 19.93 -6.28
C PRO A 205 -3.12 19.20 -6.35
N VAL A 206 -3.33 18.38 -7.39
CA VAL A 206 -4.52 17.52 -7.52
C VAL A 206 -4.61 16.51 -6.38
N ILE A 207 -3.50 15.92 -5.92
CA ILE A 207 -3.52 14.96 -4.81
C ILE A 207 -4.01 15.66 -3.54
N HIS A 208 -3.51 16.86 -3.25
CA HIS A 208 -3.95 17.64 -2.09
C HIS A 208 -5.42 18.06 -2.20
N LEU A 209 -5.90 18.40 -3.39
CA LEU A 209 -7.34 18.64 -3.62
C LEU A 209 -8.18 17.40 -3.35
N VAL A 210 -7.74 16.22 -3.79
CA VAL A 210 -8.44 14.96 -3.51
C VAL A 210 -8.49 14.69 -2.01
N ILE A 211 -7.40 14.92 -1.28
CA ILE A 211 -7.35 14.75 0.18
C ILE A 211 -8.32 15.75 0.86
N ILE A 212 -8.31 17.03 0.47
CA ILE A 212 -9.23 18.04 1.02
C ILE A 212 -10.69 17.61 0.79
N ILE A 213 -11.03 17.15 -0.40
CA ILE A 213 -12.39 16.70 -0.73
C ILE A 213 -12.75 15.46 0.09
N LEU A 214 -11.88 14.46 0.14
CA LEU A 214 -12.13 13.20 0.83
C LEU A 214 -12.34 13.41 2.34
N PHE A 215 -11.37 14.05 3.00
CA PHE A 215 -11.42 14.27 4.45
C PHE A 215 -12.41 15.36 4.83
N GLY A 216 -12.59 16.39 4.00
CA GLY A 216 -13.61 17.43 4.20
C GLY A 216 -15.04 16.88 4.06
N ALA A 217 -15.29 16.03 3.06
CA ALA A 217 -16.58 15.35 2.92
C ALA A 217 -16.84 14.38 4.08
N ALA A 218 -15.83 13.62 4.50
CA ALA A 218 -15.96 12.73 5.66
C ALA A 218 -16.25 13.52 6.95
N LEU A 219 -15.52 14.62 7.19
CA LEU A 219 -15.75 15.54 8.31
C LEU A 219 -17.17 16.12 8.30
N TRP A 220 -17.64 16.56 7.14
CA TRP A 220 -19.00 17.04 6.96
C TRP A 220 -20.04 15.95 7.31
N VAL A 221 -19.83 14.72 6.84
CA VAL A 221 -20.75 13.60 7.09
C VAL A 221 -20.78 13.23 8.57
N ILE A 222 -19.64 13.09 9.25
CA ILE A 222 -19.61 12.75 10.68
C ILE A 222 -20.14 13.87 11.59
N SER A 223 -20.18 15.10 11.07
CA SER A 223 -20.73 16.27 11.75
C SER A 223 -22.25 16.39 11.58
N LYS A 224 -22.90 15.57 10.76
CA LYS A 224 -24.37 15.59 10.63
C LYS A 224 -25.03 15.11 11.92
N GLU A 225 -26.21 15.67 12.18
CA GLU A 225 -26.96 15.43 13.42
C GLU A 225 -27.28 13.95 13.67
N ASP A 226 -27.63 13.21 12.62
CA ASP A 226 -27.93 11.79 12.67
C ASP A 226 -26.73 10.98 13.16
N LEU A 227 -25.52 11.24 12.64
CA LEU A 227 -24.30 10.57 13.10
C LEU A 227 -23.89 11.03 14.50
N ARG A 228 -23.89 12.35 14.77
CA ARG A 228 -23.46 12.87 16.07
C ARG A 228 -24.27 12.29 17.24
N ARG A 229 -25.57 12.08 17.05
CA ARG A 229 -26.45 11.48 18.06
C ARG A 229 -26.05 10.05 18.42
N GLU A 230 -25.60 9.24 17.46
CA GLU A 230 -25.08 7.89 17.72
C GLU A 230 -23.85 7.88 18.65
N PHE A 231 -23.05 8.94 18.61
CA PHE A 231 -21.86 9.11 19.45
C PHE A 231 -22.10 9.95 20.71
N GLN A 232 -23.35 10.37 20.96
CA GLN A 232 -23.70 11.25 22.08
C GLN A 232 -22.90 12.57 22.07
N ILE A 233 -22.72 13.13 20.87
CA ILE A 233 -22.05 14.40 20.62
C ILE A 233 -23.09 15.48 20.37
N ASP A 234 -23.06 16.53 21.17
CA ASP A 234 -23.82 17.76 20.94
C ASP A 234 -23.10 18.69 19.95
N VAL A 235 -23.82 19.71 19.47
CA VAL A 235 -23.30 20.66 18.46
C VAL A 235 -22.12 21.46 19.01
N GLU A 236 -22.16 21.83 20.28
CA GLU A 236 -21.09 22.62 20.93
C GLU A 236 -19.81 21.80 21.04
N SER A 237 -19.89 20.56 21.54
CA SER A 237 -18.75 19.63 21.54
C SER A 237 -18.18 19.39 20.14
N CYS A 238 -19.03 19.31 19.12
CA CYS A 238 -18.62 19.13 17.73
C CYS A 238 -17.79 20.33 17.24
N LEU A 239 -18.32 21.55 17.39
CA LEU A 239 -17.64 22.78 16.97
C LEU A 239 -16.37 23.03 17.79
N MET A 240 -16.39 22.76 19.09
CA MET A 240 -15.23 22.88 19.96
C MET A 240 -14.11 21.91 19.55
N THR A 241 -14.46 20.66 19.24
CA THR A 241 -13.48 19.66 18.75
C THR A 241 -12.83 20.14 17.45
N ILE A 242 -13.65 20.56 16.47
CA ILE A 242 -13.13 21.08 15.20
C ILE A 242 -12.23 22.30 15.42
N GLY A 243 -12.67 23.26 16.23
CA GLY A 243 -11.91 24.48 16.52
C GLY A 243 -10.58 24.22 17.23
N ILE A 244 -10.57 23.38 18.25
CA ILE A 244 -9.34 22.99 18.97
C ILE A 244 -8.39 22.24 18.04
N SER A 245 -8.89 21.25 17.29
CA SER A 245 -8.06 20.51 16.33
C SER A 245 -7.48 21.42 15.25
N ALA A 246 -8.25 22.40 14.78
CA ALA A 246 -7.79 23.36 13.79
C ALA A 246 -6.69 24.26 14.34
N LEU A 247 -6.88 24.81 15.55
CA LEU A 247 -5.89 25.65 16.22
C LEU A 247 -4.58 24.88 16.49
N LEU A 248 -4.68 23.66 17.02
CA LEU A 248 -3.50 22.82 17.27
C LEU A 248 -2.75 22.50 15.98
N THR A 249 -3.48 22.18 14.90
CA THR A 249 -2.85 21.91 13.60
C THR A 249 -2.13 23.13 13.05
N ALA A 250 -2.74 24.32 13.14
CA ALA A 250 -2.12 25.57 12.69
C ALA A 250 -0.86 25.91 13.50
N ILE A 251 -0.87 25.66 14.82
CA ILE A 251 0.32 25.85 15.67
C ILE A 251 1.44 24.89 15.25
N VAL A 252 1.12 23.60 15.09
CA VAL A 252 2.11 22.60 14.64
C VAL A 252 2.69 22.97 13.28
N MET A 253 1.84 23.41 12.34
CA MET A 253 2.28 23.82 11.01
C MET A 253 3.13 25.09 11.03
N GLY A 254 2.85 26.06 11.91
CA GLY A 254 3.66 27.28 12.05
C GLY A 254 4.98 27.09 12.80
N LEU A 255 5.18 25.95 13.46
CA LEU A 255 6.44 25.59 14.12
C LEU A 255 7.41 24.83 13.21
N ILE A 256 6.91 24.28 12.09
CA ILE A 256 7.68 23.55 11.07
C ILE A 256 8.14 24.54 10.00
#